data_AF-A0A9W6I4B8-F1
#
_entry.id   AF-A0A9W6I4B8-F1
#
_cell.length_a   1.000
_cell.length_b   1.000
_cell.length_c   1.000
_cell.angle_alpha   90.00
_cell.angle_beta   90.00
_cell.angle_gamma   90.00
#
_symmetry.space_group_name_H-M   'P 1'
#
loop_
_entity.id
_entity.type
_entity.pdbx_description
1 polymer ?
#
loop_
_entity_poly.entity_id
_entity_poly.type
_entity_poly.pdbx_seq_one_letter_code
_entity_poly.pdbx_strand_id
1 'polypeptide(L)'
;MVASAIAVVLTVVAALRWSGEVHPHRVGLFTGRQALTVTPGNEPVVRHYLRLTRMWRSAALTAGIAFPYAAFYGLYGRGFPEAISMSGLWILQESPLGPFTGWFLGVLGAEVVLGSRQASGPGAAVGAAPRLVSPLASRFLAAGVILSAVSVLAGLGETVLSGRPSPGLVWTVLGAAVSVGSLLMVRSLRVRPLPAAPVDVVAAVLATRSRSAHVLATGNAVFALAWHGLPFLPGWADPLTTVLWPALCVAAFVTGTRPWSITVGAAPSTTPPPSPAPTDAPTDAPTDAPTDATQTPSPPPADATRDPSPASSPPADAAKTPPTRP
;
A
#
# COMPACT_ATOMS: atom_id res chain seq x y z
N MET A 1 25.48 -7.96 17.60
CA MET A 1 25.00 -6.60 17.96
C MET A 1 25.38 -5.56 16.91
N VAL A 2 26.66 -5.37 16.57
CA VAL A 2 27.10 -4.34 15.59
C VAL A 2 26.45 -4.50 14.22
N ALA A 3 26.43 -5.70 13.63
CA ALA A 3 25.83 -5.93 12.32
C ALA A 3 24.31 -5.62 12.28
N SER A 4 23.57 -5.98 13.35
CA SER A 4 22.15 -5.67 13.48
C SER A 4 21.91 -4.16 13.60
N ALA A 5 22.77 -3.43 14.32
CA ALA A 5 22.69 -1.98 14.42
C ALA A 5 22.95 -1.31 13.05
N ILE A 6 23.92 -1.80 12.28
CA ILE A 6 24.17 -1.34 10.91
C ILE A 6 22.95 -1.59 10.02
N ALA A 7 22.34 -2.77 10.09
CA ALA A 7 21.14 -3.08 9.32
C ALA A 7 19.99 -2.11 9.63
N VAL A 8 19.75 -1.82 10.92
CA VAL A 8 18.75 -0.82 11.35
C VAL A 8 19.08 0.56 10.79
N VAL A 9 20.33 1.02 10.91
CA VAL A 9 20.75 2.32 10.37
C VAL A 9 20.52 2.40 8.86
N LEU A 10 20.90 1.36 8.10
CA LEU A 10 20.68 1.32 6.65
C LEU A 10 19.19 1.37 6.30
N THR A 11 18.34 0.64 7.03
CA THR A 11 16.88 0.68 6.85
C THR A 11 16.31 2.08 7.11
N VAL A 12 16.76 2.75 8.18
CA VAL A 12 16.32 4.11 8.51
C VAL A 12 16.80 5.11 7.45
N VAL A 13 18.07 5.04 7.04
CA VAL A 13 18.63 5.90 5.98
C VAL A 13 17.88 5.71 4.67
N ALA A 14 17.56 4.47 4.30
CA ALA A 14 16.72 4.19 3.15
C ALA A 14 15.34 4.84 3.30
N ALA A 15 14.64 4.63 4.42
CA ALA A 15 13.33 5.24 4.67
C ALA A 15 13.38 6.77 4.50
N LEU A 16 14.37 7.43 5.11
CA LEU A 16 14.56 8.88 5.03
C LEU A 16 14.85 9.34 3.60
N ARG A 17 15.78 8.68 2.90
CA ARG A 17 16.14 9.01 1.51
C ARG A 17 14.95 8.89 0.57
N TRP A 18 14.10 7.89 0.77
CA TRP A 18 12.94 7.63 -0.08
C TRP A 18 11.66 8.40 0.35
N SER A 19 11.72 9.14 1.45
CA SER A 19 10.63 9.97 1.96
C SER A 19 10.46 11.33 1.25
N GLY A 20 11.35 11.69 0.31
CA GLY A 20 11.29 12.95 -0.42
C GLY A 20 10.06 13.12 -1.33
N GLU A 21 10.05 14.16 -2.16
CA GLU A 21 8.96 14.40 -3.10
C GLU A 21 8.82 13.29 -4.15
N VAL A 22 7.62 13.14 -4.70
CA VAL A 22 7.33 12.20 -5.79
C VAL A 22 7.51 12.95 -7.10
N HIS A 23 8.44 12.49 -7.92
CA HIS A 23 8.70 13.10 -9.23
C HIS A 23 7.42 13.13 -10.09
N PRO A 24 7.08 14.24 -10.77
CA PRO A 24 5.85 14.38 -11.55
C PRO A 24 5.62 13.25 -12.57
N HIS A 25 6.70 12.83 -13.24
CA HIS A 25 6.67 11.66 -14.14
C HIS A 25 6.09 10.38 -13.50
N ARG A 26 6.36 10.11 -12.21
CA ARG A 26 5.81 8.93 -11.50
C ARG A 26 4.30 9.07 -11.27
N VAL A 27 3.82 10.28 -11.02
CA VAL A 27 2.39 10.59 -10.93
C VAL A 27 1.72 10.33 -12.28
N GLY A 28 2.30 10.86 -13.37
CA GLY A 28 1.82 10.64 -14.74
C GLY A 28 1.77 9.17 -15.15
N LEU A 29 2.79 8.37 -14.80
CA LEU A 29 2.78 6.93 -15.05
C LEU A 29 1.69 6.20 -14.26
N PHE A 30 1.45 6.60 -13.01
CA PHE A 30 0.40 6.00 -12.19
C PHE A 30 -0.98 6.33 -12.76
N THR A 31 -1.23 7.59 -13.09
CA THR A 31 -2.52 8.06 -13.60
C THR A 31 -2.82 7.47 -14.97
N GLY A 32 -1.84 7.42 -15.87
CA GLY A 32 -1.98 6.74 -17.16
C GLY A 32 -2.31 5.25 -17.02
N ARG A 33 -1.69 4.53 -16.08
CA ARG A 33 -1.98 3.11 -15.82
C ARG A 33 -3.32 2.85 -15.13
N GLN A 34 -3.92 3.87 -14.53
CA GLN A 34 -5.20 3.77 -13.83
C GLN A 34 -6.34 4.45 -14.60
N ALA A 35 -6.06 4.97 -15.80
CA ALA A 35 -6.99 5.79 -16.56
C ALA A 35 -7.61 6.93 -15.72
N LEU A 36 -6.78 7.56 -14.88
CA LEU A 36 -7.18 8.63 -13.98
C LEU A 36 -6.76 9.99 -14.56
N THR A 37 -7.67 10.94 -14.67
CA THR A 37 -7.32 12.33 -14.98
C THR A 37 -6.81 13.02 -13.72
N VAL A 38 -5.65 13.66 -13.77
CA VAL A 38 -5.09 14.42 -12.64
C VAL A 38 -5.83 15.74 -12.52
N THR A 39 -6.33 16.03 -11.33
CA THR A 39 -6.97 17.30 -10.96
C THR A 39 -6.27 17.89 -9.74
N PRO A 40 -6.42 19.19 -9.45
CA PRO A 40 -5.91 19.79 -8.22
C PRO A 40 -6.46 19.11 -6.95
N GLY A 41 -7.69 18.58 -7.01
CA GLY A 41 -8.33 17.89 -5.88
C GLY A 41 -7.77 16.49 -5.62
N ASN A 42 -7.45 15.73 -6.68
CA ASN A 42 -7.06 14.33 -6.54
C ASN A 42 -5.54 14.09 -6.52
N GLU A 43 -4.74 15.03 -7.03
CA GLU A 43 -3.29 14.92 -7.09
C GLU A 43 -2.63 14.69 -5.72
N PRO A 44 -3.02 15.40 -4.64
CA PRO A 44 -2.44 15.17 -3.31
C PRO A 44 -2.66 13.73 -2.82
N VAL A 45 -3.79 13.11 -3.14
CA VAL A 45 -4.10 11.72 -2.76
C VAL A 45 -3.13 10.76 -3.46
N VAL A 46 -2.93 10.94 -4.78
CA VAL A 46 -2.02 10.11 -5.57
C VAL A 46 -0.58 10.29 -5.10
N ARG A 47 -0.13 11.54 -4.91
CA ARG A 47 1.23 11.84 -4.43
C ARG A 47 1.48 11.25 -3.04
N HIS A 48 0.51 11.38 -2.12
CA HIS A 48 0.62 10.81 -0.77
C HIS A 48 0.76 9.29 -0.82
N TYR A 49 -0.08 8.62 -1.60
CA TYR A 49 -0.03 7.17 -1.80
C TYR A 49 1.33 6.71 -2.35
N LEU A 50 1.82 7.35 -3.42
CA LEU A 50 3.10 6.99 -4.05
C LEU A 50 4.28 7.23 -3.11
N ARG A 51 4.27 8.35 -2.36
CA ARG A 51 5.32 8.67 -1.38
C ARG A 51 5.38 7.61 -0.29
N LEU A 52 4.24 7.32 0.32
CA LEU A 52 4.16 6.39 1.45
C LEU A 52 4.56 4.97 1.02
N THR A 53 4.01 4.48 -0.09
CA THR A 53 4.32 3.14 -0.57
C THR A 53 5.78 3.01 -1.02
N ARG A 54 6.38 4.05 -1.63
CA ARG A 54 7.81 4.07 -1.96
C ARG A 54 8.67 3.96 -0.70
N MET A 55 8.40 4.81 0.30
CA MET A 55 9.16 4.83 1.55
C MET A 55 9.14 3.46 2.25
N TRP A 56 7.96 2.90 2.48
CA TRP A 56 7.82 1.62 3.19
C TRP A 56 8.40 0.44 2.41
N ARG A 57 8.14 0.36 1.10
CA ARG A 57 8.68 -0.73 0.25
C ARG A 57 10.20 -0.68 0.18
N SER A 58 10.79 0.51 0.04
CA SER A 58 12.24 0.66 -0.02
C SER A 58 12.90 0.39 1.32
N ALA A 59 12.37 0.91 2.43
CA ALA A 59 12.90 0.64 3.76
C ALA A 59 12.87 -0.85 4.09
N ALA A 60 11.74 -1.50 3.82
CA ALA A 60 11.57 -2.92 4.10
C ALA A 60 12.36 -3.81 3.14
N LEU A 61 12.53 -3.41 1.87
CA LEU A 61 13.48 -4.05 0.94
C LEU A 61 14.92 -3.98 1.49
N THR A 62 15.36 -2.81 1.95
CA THR A 62 16.68 -2.65 2.57
C THR A 62 16.82 -3.51 3.82
N ALA A 63 15.78 -3.59 4.66
CA ALA A 63 15.75 -4.52 5.79
C ALA A 63 15.87 -5.98 5.33
N GLY A 64 15.12 -6.38 4.31
CA GLY A 64 15.18 -7.73 3.73
C GLY A 64 16.54 -8.11 3.15
N ILE A 65 17.36 -7.13 2.77
CA ILE A 65 18.77 -7.34 2.35
C ILE A 65 19.69 -7.38 3.58
N ALA A 66 19.55 -6.40 4.47
CA ALA A 66 20.51 -6.16 5.54
C ALA A 66 20.40 -7.15 6.71
N PHE A 67 19.19 -7.59 7.08
CA PHE A 67 19.00 -8.51 8.20
C PHE A 67 19.51 -9.93 7.94
N PRO A 68 19.25 -10.57 6.79
CA PRO A 68 19.85 -11.87 6.48
C PRO A 68 21.37 -11.80 6.48
N TYR A 69 21.94 -10.72 5.94
CA TYR A 69 23.38 -10.48 5.96
C TYR A 69 23.88 -10.34 7.41
N ALA A 70 23.26 -9.50 8.23
CA ALA A 70 23.64 -9.31 9.63
C ALA A 70 23.49 -10.59 10.46
N ALA A 71 22.46 -11.40 10.22
CA ALA A 71 22.24 -12.67 10.88
C ALA A 71 23.33 -13.69 10.50
N PHE A 72 23.67 -13.78 9.22
CA PHE A 72 24.74 -14.64 8.72
C PHE A 72 26.09 -14.27 9.37
N TYR A 73 26.49 -13.01 9.31
CA TYR A 73 27.73 -12.55 9.94
C TYR A 73 27.73 -12.68 11.47
N GLY A 74 26.58 -12.49 12.12
CA GLY A 74 26.44 -12.61 13.56
C GLY A 74 26.54 -14.05 14.08
N LEU A 75 25.98 -15.01 13.33
CA LEU A 75 25.96 -16.44 13.70
C LEU A 75 27.27 -17.15 13.30
N TYR A 76 27.82 -16.87 12.11
CA TYR A 76 28.96 -17.60 11.56
C TYR A 76 30.32 -16.88 11.72
N GLY A 77 30.30 -15.58 12.03
CA GLY A 77 31.52 -14.75 12.06
C GLY A 77 32.47 -14.97 13.24
N ARG A 78 32.17 -15.88 14.19
CA ARG A 78 33.06 -16.13 15.35
C ARG A 78 34.05 -17.29 15.18
N GLY A 79 34.02 -18.06 14.08
CA GLY A 79 34.89 -19.24 13.98
C GLY A 79 35.26 -19.74 12.58
N PHE A 80 34.80 -19.13 11.49
CA PHE A 80 35.09 -19.61 10.13
C PHE A 80 35.73 -18.52 9.24
N PRO A 81 37.06 -18.32 9.33
CA PRO A 81 37.77 -17.37 8.47
C PRO A 81 37.80 -17.79 6.98
N GLU A 82 37.58 -19.07 6.64
CA GLU A 82 37.59 -19.53 5.24
C GLU A 82 36.23 -19.52 4.52
N ALA A 83 35.10 -19.36 5.24
CA ALA A 83 33.77 -19.34 4.61
C ALA A 83 33.37 -17.97 4.01
N ILE A 84 34.22 -16.96 4.19
CA ILE A 84 33.95 -15.56 3.82
C ILE A 84 34.09 -15.34 2.30
N SER A 85 34.86 -16.18 1.60
CA SER A 85 35.13 -16.00 0.16
C SER A 85 33.98 -16.44 -0.75
N MET A 86 32.98 -17.19 -0.26
CA MET A 86 31.88 -17.71 -1.11
C MET A 86 30.45 -17.27 -0.72
N SER A 87 30.20 -16.75 0.48
CA SER A 87 28.85 -16.77 1.07
C SER A 87 28.00 -15.49 0.94
N GLY A 88 28.60 -14.31 0.82
CA GLY A 88 27.84 -13.03 0.73
C GLY A 88 27.09 -12.84 -0.59
N LEU A 89 27.72 -13.22 -1.71
CA LEU A 89 27.11 -13.25 -3.03
C LEU A 89 26.16 -14.44 -3.19
N TRP A 90 26.48 -15.59 -2.58
CA TRP A 90 25.62 -16.77 -2.59
C TRP A 90 24.24 -16.52 -1.98
N ILE A 91 24.13 -15.84 -0.83
CA ILE A 91 22.83 -15.57 -0.20
C ILE A 91 21.92 -14.70 -1.11
N LEU A 92 22.51 -13.77 -1.86
CA LEU A 92 21.78 -12.94 -2.81
C LEU A 92 21.51 -13.66 -4.15
N GLN A 93 22.40 -14.56 -4.58
CA GLN A 93 22.23 -15.39 -5.77
C GLN A 93 21.21 -16.51 -5.58
N GLU A 94 21.21 -17.17 -4.42
CA GLU A 94 20.40 -18.36 -4.14
C GLU A 94 19.02 -18.03 -3.62
N SER A 95 18.84 -16.86 -3.00
CA SER A 95 17.57 -16.54 -2.36
C SER A 95 17.18 -15.07 -2.54
N PRO A 96 16.58 -14.71 -3.70
CA PRO A 96 15.88 -13.43 -3.85
C PRO A 96 14.71 -13.27 -2.84
N LEU A 97 14.42 -14.31 -2.04
CA LEU A 97 13.40 -14.33 -1.00
C LEU A 97 13.63 -13.27 0.07
N GLY A 98 14.87 -13.04 0.53
CA GLY A 98 15.14 -12.06 1.59
C GLY A 98 14.70 -10.65 1.18
N PRO A 99 15.26 -10.11 0.08
CA PRO A 99 14.87 -8.81 -0.47
C PRO A 99 13.37 -8.74 -0.80
N PHE A 100 12.81 -9.77 -1.45
CA PHE A 100 11.40 -9.79 -1.82
C PHE A 100 10.47 -9.83 -0.60
N THR A 101 10.77 -10.66 0.40
CA THR A 101 10.02 -10.75 1.66
C THR A 101 10.02 -9.41 2.35
N GLY A 102 11.20 -8.80 2.50
CA GLY A 102 11.31 -7.45 3.04
C GLY A 102 10.43 -6.46 2.28
N TRP A 103 10.56 -6.39 0.95
CA TRP A 103 9.73 -5.52 0.11
C TRP A 103 8.23 -5.76 0.31
N PHE A 104 7.78 -7.01 0.36
CA PHE A 104 6.37 -7.38 0.50
C PHE A 104 5.82 -7.06 1.88
N LEU A 105 6.61 -7.25 2.95
CA LEU A 105 6.27 -6.76 4.29
C LEU A 105 6.14 -5.23 4.30
N GLY A 106 6.96 -4.52 3.50
CA GLY A 106 6.81 -3.09 3.27
C GLY A 106 5.50 -2.72 2.55
N VAL A 107 5.00 -3.55 1.64
CA VAL A 107 3.67 -3.39 1.04
C VAL A 107 2.60 -3.48 2.13
N LEU A 108 2.64 -4.52 2.97
CA LEU A 108 1.67 -4.71 4.06
C LEU A 108 1.71 -3.55 5.06
N GLY A 109 2.90 -3.12 5.48
CA GLY A 109 3.08 -1.98 6.39
C GLY A 109 2.52 -0.68 5.81
N ALA A 110 2.76 -0.41 4.52
CA ALA A 110 2.19 0.76 3.85
C ALA A 110 0.65 0.77 3.89
N GLU A 111 0.02 -0.39 3.66
CA GLU A 111 -1.45 -0.50 3.68
C GLU A 111 -2.05 -0.35 5.06
N VAL A 112 -1.38 -0.87 6.10
CA VAL A 112 -1.78 -0.65 7.49
C VAL A 112 -1.76 0.84 7.83
N VAL A 113 -0.70 1.56 7.44
CA VAL A 113 -0.58 3.01 7.68
C VAL A 113 -1.59 3.82 6.85
N LEU A 114 -1.85 3.43 5.60
CA LEU A 114 -2.93 4.06 4.80
C LEU A 114 -4.30 3.82 5.45
N GLY A 115 -4.51 2.62 5.98
CA GLY A 115 -5.74 2.25 6.67
C GLY A 115 -6.01 3.03 7.92
N SER A 116 -5.03 3.12 8.81
CA SER A 116 -5.19 3.86 10.06
C SER A 116 -5.48 5.35 9.84
N ARG A 117 -4.90 5.95 8.79
CA ARG A 117 -5.13 7.37 8.45
C ARG A 117 -6.46 7.66 7.76
N GLN A 118 -7.03 6.68 7.06
CA GLN A 118 -8.26 6.84 6.28
C GLN A 118 -9.52 6.34 7.00
N ALA A 119 -9.38 5.58 8.09
CA ALA A 119 -10.51 4.98 8.81
C ALA A 119 -11.32 5.97 9.65
N SER A 120 -10.84 7.21 9.85
CA SER A 120 -11.38 8.15 10.83
C SER A 120 -12.41 9.16 10.28
N GLY A 121 -12.80 9.07 9.01
CA GLY A 121 -13.71 10.04 8.39
C GLY A 121 -15.15 9.53 8.26
N PRO A 122 -16.18 10.40 8.33
CA PRO A 122 -17.55 10.05 7.96
C PRO A 122 -17.56 9.66 6.48
N GLY A 123 -17.69 8.36 6.21
CA GLY A 123 -17.68 7.80 4.87
C GLY A 123 -19.05 7.25 4.50
N ALA A 124 -19.43 7.39 3.23
CA ALA A 124 -20.63 6.76 2.71
C ALA A 124 -20.40 5.26 2.57
N ALA A 125 -21.34 4.45 3.06
CA ALA A 125 -21.40 3.03 2.74
C ALA A 125 -21.75 2.90 1.25
N VAL A 126 -20.91 2.20 0.49
CA VAL A 126 -21.15 1.98 -0.94
C VAL A 126 -22.08 0.77 -1.08
N GLY A 127 -23.26 0.95 -1.68
CA GLY A 127 -24.26 -0.12 -1.84
C GLY A 127 -23.76 -1.34 -2.65
N ALA A 128 -22.78 -1.14 -3.54
CA ALA A 128 -22.07 -2.24 -4.22
C ALA A 128 -20.56 -1.96 -4.23
N ALA A 129 -19.78 -2.82 -3.57
CA ALA A 129 -18.33 -2.66 -3.51
C ALA A 129 -17.71 -2.85 -4.92
N PRO A 130 -16.95 -1.87 -5.44
CA PRO A 130 -16.33 -1.98 -6.75
C PRO A 130 -15.33 -3.15 -6.78
N ARG A 131 -15.20 -3.80 -7.94
CA ARG A 131 -14.18 -4.85 -8.14
C ARG A 131 -12.79 -4.20 -8.17
N LEU A 132 -12.11 -4.22 -7.03
CA LEU A 132 -10.76 -3.65 -6.87
C LEU A 132 -9.66 -4.50 -7.54
N VAL A 133 -9.91 -5.79 -7.77
CA VAL A 133 -8.91 -6.74 -8.26
C VAL A 133 -9.41 -7.37 -9.54
N SER A 134 -8.54 -7.51 -10.54
CA SER A 134 -8.84 -8.26 -11.76
C SER A 134 -9.13 -9.74 -11.44
N PRO A 135 -9.91 -10.45 -12.27
CA PRO A 135 -10.15 -11.88 -12.08
C PRO A 135 -8.85 -12.68 -11.95
N LEU A 136 -7.82 -12.33 -12.75
CA LEU A 136 -6.52 -13.01 -12.73
C LEU A 136 -5.77 -12.78 -11.41
N ALA A 137 -5.69 -11.54 -10.93
CA ALA A 137 -5.06 -11.27 -9.64
C ALA A 137 -5.83 -11.92 -8.47
N SER A 138 -7.16 -12.04 -8.55
CA SER A 138 -7.93 -12.79 -7.55
C SER A 138 -7.59 -14.27 -7.53
N ARG A 139 -7.33 -14.89 -8.70
CA ARG A 139 -6.85 -16.28 -8.78
C ARG A 139 -5.48 -16.45 -8.16
N PHE A 140 -4.56 -15.51 -8.39
CA PHE A 140 -3.24 -15.50 -7.74
C PHE A 140 -3.35 -15.39 -6.21
N LEU A 141 -4.21 -14.51 -5.69
CA LEU A 141 -4.44 -14.42 -4.25
C LEU A 141 -4.93 -15.74 -3.67
N ALA A 142 -5.94 -16.35 -4.31
CA ALA A 142 -6.49 -17.64 -3.87
C ALA A 142 -5.42 -18.75 -3.93
N ALA A 143 -4.67 -18.84 -5.03
CA ALA A 143 -3.60 -19.81 -5.20
C ALA A 143 -2.52 -19.67 -4.11
N GLY A 144 -2.09 -18.45 -3.78
CA GLY A 144 -1.11 -18.22 -2.73
C GLY A 144 -1.62 -18.62 -1.33
N VAL A 145 -2.89 -18.33 -1.02
CA VAL A 145 -3.51 -18.76 0.26
C VAL A 145 -3.63 -20.27 0.34
N ILE A 146 -4.10 -20.92 -0.74
CA ILE A 146 -4.24 -22.38 -0.81
C ILE A 146 -2.87 -23.05 -0.66
N LEU A 147 -1.86 -22.58 -1.39
CA LEU A 147 -0.50 -23.13 -1.32
C LEU A 147 0.05 -23.04 0.11
N SER A 148 -0.12 -21.89 0.77
CA SER A 148 0.34 -21.72 2.15
C SER A 148 -0.39 -22.62 3.14
N ALA A 149 -1.70 -22.81 2.96
CA ALA A 149 -2.49 -23.72 3.79
C ALA A 149 -2.04 -25.17 3.62
N VAL A 150 -1.82 -25.62 2.39
CA VAL A 150 -1.30 -26.96 2.08
C VAL A 150 0.07 -27.16 2.73
N SER A 151 0.97 -26.18 2.65
CA SER A 151 2.31 -26.27 3.26
C SER A 151 2.27 -26.34 4.78
N VAL A 152 1.37 -25.60 5.44
CA VAL A 152 1.18 -25.72 6.90
C VAL A 152 0.65 -27.09 7.27
N LEU A 153 -0.35 -27.60 6.55
CA LEU A 153 -0.90 -28.95 6.81
C LEU A 153 0.16 -30.04 6.60
N ALA A 154 1.00 -29.92 5.56
CA ALA A 154 2.10 -30.83 5.31
C ALA A 154 3.13 -30.80 6.46
N GLY A 155 3.57 -29.62 6.89
CA GLY A 155 4.51 -29.48 8.02
C GLY A 155 3.94 -29.97 9.36
N LEU A 156 2.64 -29.79 9.58
CA LEU A 156 1.94 -30.36 10.74
C LEU A 156 1.89 -31.89 10.66
N GLY A 157 1.57 -32.44 9.49
CA GLY A 157 1.57 -33.88 9.25
C GLY A 157 2.94 -34.51 9.52
N GLU A 158 4.01 -33.89 9.03
CA GLU A 158 5.39 -34.31 9.30
C GLU A 158 5.71 -34.29 10.80
N THR A 159 5.28 -33.23 11.51
CA THR A 159 5.48 -33.10 12.97
C THR A 159 4.74 -34.20 13.73
N VAL A 160 3.51 -34.51 13.34
CA VAL A 160 2.71 -35.58 13.96
C VAL A 160 3.32 -36.96 13.69
N LEU A 161 3.73 -37.24 12.45
CA LEU A 161 4.29 -38.53 12.05
C LEU A 161 5.68 -38.79 12.64
N SER A 162 6.51 -37.75 12.75
CA SER A 162 7.88 -37.86 13.31
C SER A 162 7.90 -37.79 14.84
N GLY A 163 6.81 -37.37 15.48
CA GLY A 163 6.74 -37.12 16.92
C GLY A 163 7.68 -36.00 17.40
N ARG A 164 8.21 -35.18 16.47
CA ARG A 164 9.16 -34.09 16.76
C ARG A 164 8.74 -32.83 16.01
N PRO A 165 8.84 -31.64 16.63
CA PRO A 165 8.56 -30.39 15.94
C PRO A 165 9.53 -30.21 14.77
N SER A 166 9.00 -30.11 13.56
CA SER A 166 9.81 -29.74 12.40
C SER A 166 10.28 -28.30 12.57
N PRO A 167 11.59 -27.99 12.53
CA PRO A 167 12.07 -26.62 12.56
C PRO A 167 11.54 -25.80 11.37
N GLY A 168 11.12 -26.46 10.29
CA GLY A 168 10.41 -25.84 9.17
C GLY A 168 9.01 -25.34 9.51
N LEU A 169 8.34 -25.92 10.53
CA LEU A 169 6.95 -25.59 10.86
C LEU A 169 6.78 -24.12 11.27
N VAL A 170 7.71 -23.57 12.03
CA VAL A 170 7.68 -22.15 12.45
C VAL A 170 7.71 -21.25 11.22
N TRP A 171 8.57 -21.56 10.26
CA TRP A 171 8.69 -20.80 9.02
C TRP A 171 7.47 -20.98 8.11
N THR A 172 6.88 -22.17 8.02
CA THR A 172 5.65 -22.38 7.24
C THR A 172 4.47 -21.64 7.85
N VAL A 173 4.35 -21.63 9.19
CA VAL A 173 3.29 -20.88 9.89
C VAL A 173 3.45 -19.38 9.67
N LEU A 174 4.69 -18.86 9.75
CA LEU A 174 4.96 -17.45 9.46
C LEU A 174 4.60 -17.09 8.01
N GLY A 175 4.96 -17.95 7.05
CA GLY A 175 4.59 -17.76 5.65
C GLY A 175 3.08 -17.71 5.44
N ALA A 176 2.35 -18.66 6.04
CA ALA A 176 0.89 -18.67 5.99
C ALA A 176 0.24 -17.46 6.65
N ALA A 177 0.80 -16.96 7.76
CA ALA A 177 0.32 -15.74 8.39
C ALA A 177 0.42 -14.53 7.45
N VAL A 178 1.50 -14.41 6.66
CA VAL A 178 1.65 -13.37 5.63
C VAL A 178 0.58 -13.50 4.55
N SER A 179 0.27 -14.73 4.11
CA SER A 179 -0.76 -14.96 3.10
C SER A 179 -2.18 -14.69 3.58
N VAL A 180 -2.51 -15.11 4.79
CA VAL A 180 -3.78 -14.76 5.44
C VAL A 180 -3.88 -13.25 5.64
N GLY A 181 -2.81 -12.60 6.12
CA GLY A 181 -2.74 -11.16 6.27
C GLY A 181 -3.00 -10.42 4.96
N SER A 182 -2.43 -10.90 3.85
CA SER A 182 -2.66 -10.34 2.51
C SER A 182 -4.12 -10.46 2.08
N LEU A 183 -4.77 -11.61 2.32
CA LEU A 183 -6.19 -11.83 2.05
C LEU A 183 -7.08 -10.88 2.87
N LEU A 184 -6.80 -10.76 4.17
CA LEU A 184 -7.53 -9.88 5.08
C LEU A 184 -7.37 -8.41 4.68
N MET A 185 -6.18 -7.99 4.25
CA MET A 185 -5.94 -6.64 3.74
C MET A 185 -6.70 -6.36 2.44
N VAL A 186 -6.70 -7.30 1.48
CA VAL A 186 -7.51 -7.16 0.26
C VAL A 186 -8.99 -7.06 0.58
N ARG A 187 -9.49 -7.85 1.55
CA ARG A 187 -10.87 -7.75 2.04
C ARG A 187 -11.13 -6.39 2.68
N SER A 188 -10.24 -5.92 3.55
CA SER A 188 -10.32 -4.60 4.21
C SER A 188 -10.41 -3.46 3.18
N LEU A 189 -9.59 -3.49 2.12
CA LEU A 189 -9.62 -2.48 1.06
C LEU A 189 -10.97 -2.40 0.35
N ARG A 190 -11.68 -3.52 0.19
CA ARG A 190 -13.01 -3.59 -0.44
C ARG A 190 -14.12 -3.01 0.44
N VAL A 191 -14.04 -3.24 1.74
CA VAL A 191 -15.09 -2.83 2.69
C VAL A 191 -14.87 -1.45 3.30
N ARG A 192 -13.67 -0.85 3.11
CA ARG A 192 -13.36 0.46 3.68
C ARG A 192 -14.32 1.53 3.11
N PRO A 193 -14.94 2.38 3.96
CA PRO A 193 -15.81 3.46 3.49
C PRO A 193 -15.10 4.38 2.49
N LEU A 194 -15.85 4.92 1.52
CA LEU A 194 -15.32 5.97 0.63
C LEU A 194 -15.49 7.34 1.29
N PRO A 195 -14.54 8.27 1.07
CA PRO A 195 -14.68 9.62 1.59
C PRO A 195 -15.88 10.32 0.95
N ALA A 196 -16.61 11.12 1.73
CA ALA A 196 -17.60 12.07 1.21
C ALA A 196 -16.87 13.25 0.55
N ALA A 197 -16.32 13.00 -0.64
CA ALA A 197 -15.47 13.92 -1.38
C ALA A 197 -15.92 14.00 -2.86
N PRO A 198 -15.44 15.00 -3.62
CA PRO A 198 -15.66 15.09 -5.05
C PRO A 198 -15.30 13.79 -5.81
N VAL A 199 -15.98 13.56 -6.94
CA VAL A 199 -15.92 12.30 -7.71
C VAL A 199 -14.49 11.95 -8.14
N ASP A 200 -13.70 12.95 -8.50
CA ASP A 200 -12.30 12.80 -8.90
C ASP A 200 -11.39 12.34 -7.74
N VAL A 201 -11.65 12.81 -6.51
CA VAL A 201 -10.97 12.36 -5.29
C VAL A 201 -11.33 10.92 -4.97
N VAL A 202 -12.63 10.58 -5.05
CA VAL A 202 -13.12 9.21 -4.85
C VAL A 202 -12.50 8.25 -5.87
N ALA A 203 -12.44 8.66 -7.14
CA ALA A 203 -11.80 7.88 -8.21
C ALA A 203 -10.31 7.63 -7.91
N ALA A 204 -9.57 8.64 -7.45
CA ALA A 204 -8.17 8.46 -7.04
C ALA A 204 -8.02 7.50 -5.85
N VAL A 205 -8.89 7.59 -4.83
CA VAL A 205 -8.89 6.64 -3.71
C VAL A 205 -9.15 5.22 -4.20
N LEU A 206 -10.13 5.01 -5.08
CA LEU A 206 -10.40 3.69 -5.65
C LEU A 206 -9.20 3.16 -6.46
N ALA A 207 -8.56 4.01 -7.26
CA ALA A 207 -7.37 3.64 -8.03
C ALA A 207 -6.22 3.19 -7.12
N THR A 208 -5.94 3.94 -6.05
CA THR A 208 -4.90 3.56 -5.08
C THR A 208 -5.22 2.22 -4.39
N ARG A 209 -6.47 2.00 -3.97
CA ARG A 209 -6.92 0.74 -3.37
C ARG A 209 -6.82 -0.44 -4.34
N SER A 210 -7.19 -0.25 -5.61
CA SER A 210 -7.06 -1.30 -6.62
C SER A 210 -5.60 -1.64 -6.89
N ARG A 211 -4.74 -0.64 -6.99
CA ARG A 211 -3.30 -0.85 -7.15
C ARG A 211 -2.74 -1.66 -5.98
N SER A 212 -3.09 -1.28 -4.76
CA SER A 212 -2.66 -2.00 -3.55
C SER A 212 -3.19 -3.42 -3.50
N ALA A 213 -4.47 -3.63 -3.82
CA ALA A 213 -5.07 -4.96 -3.84
C ALA A 213 -4.43 -5.86 -4.90
N HIS A 214 -4.06 -5.33 -6.08
CA HIS A 214 -3.31 -6.08 -7.09
C HIS A 214 -1.90 -6.44 -6.61
N VAL A 215 -1.18 -5.51 -6.00
CA VAL A 215 0.17 -5.75 -5.47
C VAL A 215 0.13 -6.78 -4.33
N LEU A 216 -0.84 -6.69 -3.42
CA LEU A 216 -1.05 -7.68 -2.36
C LEU A 216 -1.37 -9.06 -2.93
N ALA A 217 -2.29 -9.14 -3.90
CA ALA A 217 -2.71 -10.39 -4.50
C ALA A 217 -1.58 -11.12 -5.23
N THR A 218 -0.85 -10.39 -6.08
CA THR A 218 0.23 -10.95 -6.89
C THR A 218 1.51 -11.13 -6.10
N GLY A 219 1.84 -10.18 -5.22
CA GLY A 219 2.95 -10.32 -4.27
C GLY A 219 2.74 -11.48 -3.32
N ASN A 220 1.51 -11.73 -2.86
CA ASN A 220 1.19 -12.91 -2.06
C ASN A 220 1.42 -14.21 -2.83
N ALA A 221 1.06 -14.27 -4.11
CA ALA A 221 1.32 -15.46 -4.91
C ALA A 221 2.82 -15.70 -5.09
N VAL A 222 3.59 -14.65 -5.42
CA VAL A 222 5.05 -14.76 -5.50
C VAL A 222 5.63 -15.15 -4.15
N PHE A 223 5.15 -14.56 -3.05
CA PHE A 223 5.61 -14.89 -1.70
C PHE A 223 5.32 -16.35 -1.37
N ALA A 224 4.08 -16.79 -1.51
CA ALA A 224 3.65 -18.14 -1.19
C ALA A 224 4.36 -19.18 -2.06
N LEU A 225 4.55 -18.88 -3.36
CA LEU A 225 5.43 -19.68 -4.21
C LEU A 225 6.81 -19.67 -3.56
N ALA A 226 7.54 -18.57 -3.65
CA ALA A 226 8.94 -18.48 -3.33
C ALA A 226 9.29 -19.00 -1.91
N TRP A 227 8.40 -18.82 -0.93
CA TRP A 227 8.54 -19.27 0.44
C TRP A 227 8.23 -20.76 0.66
N HIS A 228 7.23 -21.32 -0.03
CA HIS A 228 6.76 -22.68 0.25
C HIS A 228 7.20 -23.74 -0.76
N GLY A 229 7.56 -23.37 -1.99
CA GLY A 229 7.95 -24.35 -3.01
C GLY A 229 9.44 -24.72 -3.06
N LEU A 230 10.32 -23.98 -2.39
CA LEU A 230 11.77 -24.14 -2.51
C LEU A 230 12.36 -25.35 -1.72
N PRO A 231 11.92 -25.65 -0.47
CA PRO A 231 12.52 -26.75 0.30
C PRO A 231 11.70 -28.06 0.34
N PHE A 232 10.41 -28.04 0.00
CA PHE A 232 9.47 -29.10 0.40
C PHE A 232 8.95 -30.00 -0.71
N LEU A 233 9.34 -29.77 -1.97
CA LEU A 233 8.97 -30.66 -3.07
C LEU A 233 10.12 -31.65 -3.35
N PRO A 234 9.94 -32.97 -3.11
CA PRO A 234 10.92 -33.96 -3.51
C PRO A 234 11.08 -33.91 -5.04
N GLY A 235 12.31 -33.69 -5.53
CA GLY A 235 12.60 -33.55 -6.97
C GLY A 235 12.97 -32.15 -7.44
N TRP A 236 13.35 -31.21 -6.57
CA TRP A 236 13.83 -29.85 -6.90
C TRP A 236 15.01 -29.80 -7.90
N ALA A 237 15.70 -30.91 -8.12
CA ALA A 237 16.71 -31.05 -9.17
C ALA A 237 16.10 -31.29 -10.58
N ASP A 238 14.77 -31.42 -10.69
CA ASP A 238 14.11 -31.61 -11.98
C ASP A 238 14.12 -30.30 -12.78
N PRO A 239 14.73 -30.29 -13.99
CA PRO A 239 14.83 -29.10 -14.85
C PRO A 239 13.50 -28.36 -15.04
N LEU A 240 12.37 -29.07 -15.04
CA LEU A 240 11.04 -28.48 -15.16
C LEU A 240 10.72 -27.51 -14.00
N THR A 241 11.02 -27.90 -12.76
CA THR A 241 10.76 -27.06 -11.57
C THR A 241 11.62 -25.81 -11.55
N THR A 242 12.89 -25.92 -11.95
CA THR A 242 13.81 -24.77 -12.10
C THR A 242 13.37 -23.74 -13.14
N VAL A 243 12.58 -24.12 -14.15
CA VAL A 243 12.10 -23.19 -15.20
C VAL A 243 10.71 -22.66 -14.90
N LEU A 244 9.77 -23.55 -14.56
CA LEU A 244 8.37 -23.17 -14.30
C LEU A 244 8.26 -22.23 -13.11
N TRP A 245 9.14 -22.37 -12.13
CA TRP A 245 9.07 -21.58 -10.91
C TRP A 245 9.39 -20.09 -11.09
N PRO A 246 10.56 -19.71 -11.65
CA PRO A 246 10.80 -18.33 -12.05
C PRO A 246 9.73 -17.81 -13.00
N ALA A 247 9.26 -18.64 -13.95
CA ALA A 247 8.23 -18.25 -14.89
C ALA A 247 6.92 -17.87 -14.18
N LEU A 248 6.48 -18.64 -13.17
CA LEU A 248 5.30 -18.33 -12.36
C LEU A 248 5.50 -17.07 -11.52
N CYS A 249 6.67 -16.88 -10.92
CA CYS A 249 7.00 -15.66 -10.18
C CYS A 249 6.98 -14.42 -11.10
N VAL A 250 7.57 -14.53 -12.29
CA VAL A 250 7.55 -13.49 -13.32
C VAL A 250 6.12 -13.24 -13.81
N ALA A 251 5.33 -14.28 -14.06
CA ALA A 251 3.94 -14.14 -14.48
C ALA A 251 3.08 -13.42 -13.42
N ALA A 252 3.25 -13.77 -12.15
CA ALA A 252 2.59 -13.08 -11.04
C ALA A 252 3.06 -11.62 -10.94
N PHE A 253 4.36 -11.35 -11.06
CA PHE A 253 4.91 -9.99 -11.05
C PHE A 253 4.41 -9.13 -12.23
N VAL A 254 4.40 -9.68 -13.45
CA VAL A 254 3.86 -9.02 -14.65
C VAL A 254 2.38 -8.74 -14.48
N THR A 255 1.62 -9.69 -13.94
CA THR A 255 0.20 -9.49 -13.64
C THR A 255 0.00 -8.38 -12.61
N GLY A 256 0.86 -8.29 -11.59
CA GLY A 256 0.82 -7.26 -10.56
C GLY A 256 1.21 -5.87 -11.05
N THR A 257 1.96 -5.79 -12.15
CA THR A 257 2.42 -4.53 -12.74
C THR A 257 1.59 -4.08 -13.93
N ARG A 258 0.78 -4.97 -14.52
CA ARG A 258 -0.15 -4.62 -15.59
C ARG A 258 -1.15 -3.56 -15.14
N PRO A 259 -1.43 -2.56 -16.00
CA PRO A 259 -2.47 -1.58 -15.74
C PRO A 259 -3.82 -2.29 -15.62
N TRP A 260 -4.58 -1.90 -14.62
CA TRP A 260 -5.97 -2.32 -14.42
C TRP A 260 -6.75 -1.04 -14.11
N SER A 261 -7.70 -0.71 -14.99
CA SER A 261 -8.63 0.39 -14.75
C SER A 261 -9.84 -0.13 -13.99
N ILE A 262 -10.26 0.63 -12.99
CA ILE A 262 -11.56 0.42 -12.37
C ILE A 262 -12.54 1.27 -13.15
N THR A 263 -13.52 0.64 -13.78
CA THR A 263 -14.70 1.37 -14.24
C THR A 263 -15.47 1.77 -12.99
N VAL A 264 -15.32 3.01 -12.55
CA VAL A 264 -16.25 3.59 -11.57
C VAL A 264 -17.55 3.76 -12.35
N GLY A 265 -18.48 2.83 -12.17
CA GLY A 265 -19.85 3.04 -12.67
C GLY A 265 -20.29 4.42 -12.19
N ALA A 266 -20.86 5.22 -13.10
CA ALA A 266 -21.29 6.58 -12.79
C ALA A 266 -21.96 6.56 -11.40
N ALA A 267 -21.44 7.36 -10.47
CA ALA A 267 -22.05 7.46 -9.15
C ALA A 267 -23.55 7.69 -9.39
N PRO A 268 -24.44 6.95 -8.70
CA PRO A 268 -25.88 7.16 -8.86
C PRO A 268 -26.09 8.65 -8.71
N SER A 269 -26.60 9.27 -9.77
CA SER A 269 -26.70 10.72 -9.83
C SER A 269 -27.42 11.15 -8.57
N THR A 270 -26.75 11.91 -7.71
CA THR A 270 -27.38 12.52 -6.53
C THR A 270 -28.30 13.65 -6.96
N THR A 271 -28.81 13.64 -8.21
CA THR A 271 -29.97 14.40 -8.60
C THR A 271 -31.00 14.11 -7.53
N PRO A 272 -31.32 15.10 -6.67
CA PRO A 272 -32.32 14.90 -5.65
C PRO A 272 -33.56 14.34 -6.37
N PRO A 273 -34.28 13.39 -5.77
CA PRO A 273 -35.57 13.00 -6.32
C PRO A 273 -36.32 14.30 -6.64
N PRO A 274 -36.93 14.42 -7.83
CA PRO A 274 -37.60 15.64 -8.22
C PRO A 274 -38.44 16.07 -7.03
N SER A 275 -38.17 17.28 -6.52
CA SER A 275 -38.94 17.82 -5.40
C SER A 275 -40.40 17.54 -5.74
N PRO A 276 -41.18 16.89 -4.86
CA PRO A 276 -42.57 16.63 -5.16
C PRO A 276 -43.15 17.94 -5.66
N ALA A 277 -43.77 17.91 -6.85
CA ALA A 277 -44.39 19.09 -7.43
C ALA A 277 -45.21 19.76 -6.31
N PRO A 278 -45.12 21.09 -6.15
CA PRO A 278 -45.92 21.77 -5.15
C PRO A 278 -47.35 21.27 -5.33
N THR A 279 -47.83 20.52 -4.34
CA THR A 279 -49.23 20.10 -4.33
C THR A 279 -49.97 21.41 -4.18
N ASP A 280 -50.67 21.82 -5.24
CA ASP A 280 -51.47 23.04 -5.26
C ASP A 280 -52.30 23.06 -3.98
N ALA A 281 -51.91 23.93 -3.04
CA ALA A 281 -52.69 24.16 -1.85
C ALA A 281 -54.03 24.75 -2.31
N PRO A 282 -55.18 24.28 -1.81
CA PRO A 282 -56.44 24.93 -2.09
C PRO A 282 -56.33 26.39 -1.65
N THR A 283 -56.53 27.29 -2.62
CA THR A 283 -56.53 28.73 -2.40
C THR A 283 -57.81 29.09 -1.67
N ASP A 284 -57.76 29.13 -0.34
CA ASP A 284 -58.79 29.75 0.48
C ASP A 284 -58.51 31.26 0.61
N ALA A 285 -59.61 32.00 0.53
CA ALA A 285 -59.77 33.44 0.33
C ALA A 285 -59.09 34.36 1.37
N PRO A 286 -58.89 35.67 1.06
CA PRO A 286 -58.25 36.61 1.95
C PRO A 286 -59.21 37.04 3.06
N THR A 287 -58.70 37.13 4.30
CA THR A 287 -59.35 37.88 5.38
C THR A 287 -58.35 38.88 5.94
N ASP A 288 -58.78 40.14 5.96
CA ASP A 288 -58.02 41.33 6.29
C ASP A 288 -57.64 41.47 7.79
N ALA A 289 -56.46 42.08 7.98
CA ALA A 289 -56.04 43.03 9.04
C ALA A 289 -55.80 42.54 10.49
N PRO A 290 -55.13 43.35 11.35
CA PRO A 290 -53.90 44.12 11.15
C PRO A 290 -52.83 43.88 12.25
N THR A 291 -51.59 44.27 11.94
CA THR A 291 -50.52 44.86 12.79
C THR A 291 -50.50 44.54 14.30
N ASP A 292 -49.42 43.91 14.78
CA ASP A 292 -48.63 44.55 15.83
C ASP A 292 -47.16 44.12 15.90
N ALA A 293 -46.34 45.08 16.32
CA ALA A 293 -44.90 45.11 16.34
C ALA A 293 -44.29 44.13 17.37
N THR A 294 -43.09 43.62 17.07
CA THR A 294 -41.91 43.70 17.97
C THR A 294 -40.66 43.38 17.15
N GLN A 295 -39.94 44.43 16.76
CA GLN A 295 -38.56 44.31 16.28
C GLN A 295 -37.67 44.05 17.50
N THR A 296 -37.04 42.88 17.55
CA THR A 296 -35.90 42.64 18.46
C THR A 296 -34.62 43.01 17.70
N PRO A 297 -33.82 43.98 18.19
CA PRO A 297 -32.59 44.38 17.53
C PRO A 297 -31.53 43.28 17.60
N SER A 298 -30.87 43.06 16.45
CA SER A 298 -29.68 42.24 16.34
C SER A 298 -28.51 42.85 17.14
N PRO A 299 -27.71 42.03 17.84
CA PRO A 299 -26.47 42.51 18.44
C PRO A 299 -25.43 42.90 17.35
N PRO A 300 -24.55 43.86 17.65
CA PRO A 300 -23.60 44.42 16.68
C PRO A 300 -22.52 43.41 16.28
N PRO A 301 -21.97 43.54 15.06
CA PRO A 301 -20.79 42.77 14.64
C PRO A 301 -19.59 43.19 15.49
N ALA A 302 -18.93 42.21 16.10
CA ALA A 302 -17.67 42.42 16.79
C ALA A 302 -16.60 42.80 15.77
N ASP A 303 -16.22 44.08 15.81
CA ASP A 303 -14.99 44.61 15.27
C ASP A 303 -13.80 43.85 15.89
N ALA A 304 -13.08 43.09 15.06
CA ALA A 304 -11.76 42.60 15.37
C ALA A 304 -10.81 43.05 14.27
N THR A 305 -10.54 44.35 14.28
CA THR A 305 -9.33 44.96 13.73
C THR A 305 -8.11 44.30 14.38
N ARG A 306 -7.38 43.48 13.63
CA ARG A 306 -6.00 43.13 13.96
C ARG A 306 -5.20 42.82 12.69
N ASP A 307 -4.68 43.88 12.10
CA ASP A 307 -3.39 43.86 11.42
C ASP A 307 -2.71 45.19 11.79
N PRO A 308 -1.49 45.18 12.35
CA PRO A 308 -0.33 45.12 11.45
C PRO A 308 0.91 44.42 12.05
N SER A 309 1.64 43.67 11.22
CA SER A 309 3.11 43.73 11.23
C SER A 309 3.75 43.04 10.03
N PRO A 310 4.22 43.79 9.02
CA PRO A 310 5.21 43.28 8.09
C PRO A 310 6.58 43.32 8.77
N ALA A 311 7.03 42.16 9.26
CA ALA A 311 8.42 41.98 9.67
C ALA A 311 9.31 42.10 8.41
N SER A 312 9.92 43.26 8.31
CA SER A 312 11.02 43.58 7.40
C SER A 312 12.26 42.80 7.85
N SER A 313 12.89 42.06 6.95
CA SER A 313 14.23 41.47 7.10
C SER A 313 14.72 40.98 5.74
N PRO A 314 16.03 40.99 5.48
CA PRO A 314 16.67 41.90 4.52
C PRO A 314 17.05 41.23 3.19
N PRO A 315 17.44 42.01 2.16
CA PRO A 315 18.11 41.49 0.99
C PRO A 315 19.58 41.24 1.35
N ALA A 316 20.05 40.01 1.13
CA ALA A 316 21.48 39.72 1.13
C ALA A 316 21.81 38.95 -0.16
N ASP A 317 22.20 39.75 -1.16
CA ASP A 317 23.17 39.36 -2.16
C ASP A 317 24.35 38.62 -1.50
N ALA A 318 24.68 37.43 -2.01
CA ALA A 318 26.04 36.92 -1.93
C ALA A 318 26.31 35.90 -3.05
N ALA A 319 27.02 36.40 -4.06
CA ALA A 319 28.14 35.75 -4.74
C ALA A 319 27.89 34.44 -5.50
N LYS A 320 27.77 34.62 -6.82
CA LYS A 320 28.40 33.77 -7.84
C LYS A 320 29.81 33.35 -7.44
N THR A 321 30.08 32.04 -7.46
CA THR A 321 31.36 31.52 -7.94
C THR A 321 31.16 30.11 -8.51
N PRO A 322 31.38 29.88 -9.82
CA PRO A 322 31.50 28.53 -10.35
C PRO A 322 32.91 27.98 -10.10
N PRO A 323 33.08 26.73 -9.64
CA PRO A 323 34.39 26.10 -9.66
C PRO A 323 34.76 25.71 -11.09
N THR A 324 35.69 26.45 -11.68
CA THR A 324 36.62 25.95 -12.69
C THR A 324 37.47 24.86 -12.07
N ARG A 325 37.52 23.67 -12.68
CA ARG A 325 38.65 22.75 -12.51
C ARG A 325 38.78 21.80 -13.72
N PRO A 326 39.99 21.24 -13.91
CA PRO A 326 40.67 21.06 -15.19
C PRO A 326 40.45 19.69 -15.84
#